data_AF-A0A699SSC8-F1
#
_entry.id   AF-A0A699SSC8-F1
#
_cell.length_a   1.000
_cell.length_b   1.000
_cell.length_c   1.000
_cell.angle_alpha   90.00
_cell.angle_beta   90.00
_cell.angle_gamma   90.00
#
_symmetry.space_group_name_H-M   'P 1'
#
loop_
_entity.id
_entity.type
_entity.pdbx_description
1 polymer ?
#
loop_
_entity_poly.entity_id
_entity_poly.type
_entity_poly.pdbx_seq_one_letter_code
_entity_poly.pdbx_strand_id
1 'polypeptide(L)'
;MMEKYGVTHRLSTVYHPQISGQVEVTNRELKRILERTVGENRALWSDKLEDALWAFRTAFKTSIGCTLYRLVYGKACHLPHEIEHNAYWALKHTNFDLRTAGDHRKLQLNELSELR
;
A
#
# COMPACT_ATOMS: atom_id res chain seq x y z
N MET A 1 -2.75 34.12 -4.60
CA MET A 1 -2.19 33.26 -3.52
C MET A 1 -1.11 32.29 -4.00
N MET A 2 -1.16 31.74 -5.23
CA MET A 2 -0.11 30.86 -5.78
C MET A 2 1.09 31.59 -6.44
N GLU A 3 0.89 32.84 -6.86
CA GLU A 3 1.92 33.68 -7.51
C GLU A 3 3.15 33.95 -6.62
N LYS A 4 2.95 34.00 -5.29
CA LYS A 4 4.04 34.16 -4.30
C LYS A 4 5.06 33.02 -4.35
N TYR A 5 4.66 31.85 -4.85
CA TYR A 5 5.52 30.67 -4.97
C TYR A 5 5.97 30.43 -6.41
N GLY A 6 5.73 31.37 -7.33
CA GLY A 6 6.03 31.21 -8.76
C GLY A 6 5.19 30.14 -9.46
N VAL A 7 4.06 29.72 -8.86
CA VAL A 7 3.21 28.66 -9.40
C VAL A 7 2.10 29.26 -10.27
N THR A 8 2.10 28.94 -11.56
CA THR A 8 1.00 29.27 -12.47
C THR A 8 -0.12 28.25 -12.32
N HIS A 9 -1.28 28.70 -11.85
CA HIS A 9 -2.45 27.84 -11.72
C HIS A 9 -3.12 27.62 -13.09
N ARG A 10 -3.18 26.36 -13.53
CA ARG A 10 -3.89 25.98 -14.77
C ARG A 10 -5.23 25.36 -14.42
N LEU A 11 -6.31 26.08 -14.70
CA LEU A 11 -7.69 25.62 -14.52
C LEU A 11 -8.17 24.89 -15.77
N SER A 12 -8.90 23.79 -15.57
CA SER A 12 -9.66 23.15 -16.65
C SER A 12 -11.07 23.72 -16.68
N THR A 13 -11.64 23.89 -17.88
CA THR A 13 -13.04 24.30 -18.03
C THR A 13 -13.97 23.10 -17.87
N VAL A 14 -15.15 23.32 -17.29
CA VAL A 14 -16.14 22.28 -16.93
C VAL A 14 -16.51 21.35 -18.09
N TYR A 15 -16.44 21.84 -19.33
CA TYR A 15 -16.83 21.10 -20.53
C TYR A 15 -15.65 20.63 -21.40
N HIS A 16 -14.40 20.88 -20.98
CA HIS A 16 -13.23 20.48 -21.75
C HIS A 16 -12.01 20.10 -20.88
N PRO A 17 -12.05 18.91 -20.25
CA PRO A 17 -10.97 18.42 -19.38
C PRO A 17 -9.80 17.87 -20.21
N GLN A 18 -9.13 18.71 -21.00
CA GLN A 18 -7.96 18.28 -21.78
C GLN A 18 -6.73 17.98 -20.91
N ILE A 19 -6.71 18.45 -19.66
CA ILE A 19 -5.51 18.52 -18.83
C ILE A 19 -5.49 17.42 -17.73
N SER A 20 -6.64 16.85 -17.34
CA SER A 20 -6.73 15.92 -16.20
C SER A 20 -6.61 14.44 -16.55
N GLY A 21 -6.54 14.03 -17.82
CA GLY A 21 -6.58 12.60 -18.18
C GLY A 21 -5.54 11.73 -17.48
N GLN A 22 -4.28 12.19 -17.42
CA GLN A 22 -3.21 11.48 -16.71
C GLN A 22 -3.49 11.40 -15.20
N VAL A 23 -4.04 12.47 -14.62
CA VAL A 23 -4.41 12.55 -13.19
C VAL A 23 -5.56 11.58 -12.90
N GLU A 24 -6.55 11.49 -13.78
CA GLU A 24 -7.69 10.58 -13.64
C GLU A 24 -7.27 9.12 -13.67
N VAL A 25 -6.43 8.73 -14.64
CA VAL A 25 -5.91 7.37 -14.74
C VAL A 25 -5.10 7.01 -13.50
N THR A 26 -4.22 7.92 -13.06
CA THR A 26 -3.39 7.74 -11.87
C THR A 26 -4.25 7.60 -10.61
N ASN A 27 -5.25 8.46 -10.44
CA ASN A 27 -6.17 8.42 -9.31
C ASN A 27 -7.01 7.15 -9.29
N ARG A 28 -7.45 6.66 -10.45
CA ARG A 28 -8.20 5.40 -10.56
C ARG A 28 -7.35 4.21 -10.11
N GLU A 29 -6.07 4.21 -10.46
CA GLU A 29 -5.17 3.13 -10.08
C GLU A 29 -4.83 3.16 -8.58
N LEU A 30 -4.53 4.34 -8.03
CA LEU A 30 -4.33 4.52 -6.59
C LEU A 30 -5.56 4.11 -5.77
N LYS A 31 -6.76 4.48 -6.23
CA LYS A 31 -8.02 4.04 -5.60
C LYS A 31 -8.14 2.51 -5.58
N ARG A 32 -7.83 1.83 -6.69
CA ARG A 32 -7.85 0.35 -6.74
C ARG A 32 -6.86 -0.30 -5.78
N ILE A 33 -5.67 0.28 -5.62
CA ILE A 33 -4.68 -0.23 -4.66
C ILE A 33 -5.23 -0.04 -3.24
N LEU A 34 -5.68 1.17 -2.90
CA LEU A 34 -6.27 1.48 -1.60
C LEU A 34 -7.47 0.60 -1.27
N GLU A 35 -8.40 0.39 -2.20
CA GLU A 35 -9.57 -0.47 -2.02
C GLU A 35 -9.16 -1.91 -1.64
N ARG A 36 -8.06 -2.41 -2.21
CA ARG A 36 -7.51 -3.73 -1.86
C ARG A 36 -6.80 -3.74 -0.52
N THR A 37 -6.08 -2.67 -0.16
CA THR A 37 -5.30 -2.62 1.09
C THR A 37 -6.17 -2.35 2.32
N VAL A 38 -7.24 -1.56 2.16
CA VAL A 38 -8.15 -1.16 3.25
C VAL A 38 -9.21 -2.24 3.53
N GLY A 39 -9.56 -3.04 2.51
CA GLY A 39 -10.54 -4.13 2.65
C GLY A 39 -11.90 -3.62 3.12
N GLU A 40 -12.48 -4.28 4.12
CA GLU A 40 -13.80 -3.93 4.67
C GLU A 40 -13.78 -2.68 5.57
N ASN A 41 -12.66 -2.39 6.22
CA ASN A 41 -12.57 -1.31 7.20
C ASN A 41 -12.11 0.01 6.57
N ARG A 42 -13.06 0.74 5.97
CA ARG A 42 -12.84 2.03 5.31
C ARG A 42 -12.23 3.11 6.19
N ALA A 43 -12.23 2.98 7.52
CA ALA A 43 -11.63 3.96 8.41
C ALA A 43 -10.09 3.99 8.34
N LEU A 44 -9.46 2.88 7.93
CA LEU A 44 -8.00 2.74 7.89
C LEU A 44 -7.34 3.31 6.61
N TRP A 45 -8.10 4.04 5.79
CA TRP A 45 -7.61 4.50 4.48
C TRP A 45 -6.41 5.46 4.59
N SER A 46 -6.37 6.31 5.62
CA SER A 46 -5.25 7.24 5.86
C SER A 46 -3.98 6.48 6.16
N ASP A 47 -4.09 5.47 7.02
CA ASP A 47 -2.95 4.71 7.52
C ASP A 47 -2.37 3.80 6.43
N LYS A 48 -3.21 3.38 5.47
CA LYS A 48 -2.83 2.59 4.29
C LYS A 48 -2.44 3.42 3.08
N LEU A 49 -2.54 4.76 3.17
CA LEU A 49 -2.22 5.64 2.05
C LEU A 49 -0.74 5.61 1.69
N GLU A 50 0.15 5.61 2.69
CA GLU A 50 1.59 5.53 2.45
C GLU A 50 1.98 4.20 1.79
N ASP A 51 1.46 3.08 2.29
CA ASP A 51 1.65 1.75 1.70
C ASP A 51 1.15 1.70 0.25
N ALA A 52 -0.02 2.28 -0.03
CA ALA A 52 -0.59 2.30 -1.37
C ALA A 52 0.21 3.18 -2.35
N LEU A 53 0.67 4.35 -1.90
CA LEU A 53 1.55 5.23 -2.67
C LEU A 53 2.90 4.54 -2.94
N TRP A 54 3.41 3.81 -1.97
CA TRP A 54 4.64 3.03 -2.13
C TRP A 54 4.50 1.95 -3.20
N ALA A 55 3.45 1.14 -3.10
CA ALA A 55 3.15 0.11 -4.09
C ALA A 55 2.99 0.71 -5.48
N PHE A 56 2.30 1.85 -5.61
CA PHE A 56 2.14 2.54 -6.89
C PHE A 56 3.46 3.02 -7.48
N ARG A 57 4.37 3.57 -6.66
CA ARG A 57 5.67 4.09 -7.10
C ARG A 57 6.65 2.98 -7.52
N THR A 58 6.59 1.84 -6.84
CA THR A 58 7.50 0.71 -7.06
C THR A 58 6.97 -0.32 -8.06
N ALA A 59 5.68 -0.31 -8.38
CA ALA A 59 5.11 -1.14 -9.44
C ALA A 59 5.70 -0.78 -10.81
N PHE A 60 6.03 -1.80 -11.59
CA PHE A 60 6.48 -1.65 -12.96
C PHE A 60 5.32 -1.23 -13.87
N LYS A 61 5.50 -0.16 -14.65
CA LYS A 61 4.53 0.33 -15.61
C LYS A 61 4.94 -0.10 -17.01
N THR A 62 4.19 -1.02 -17.61
CA THR A 62 4.47 -1.49 -18.98
C THR A 62 4.43 -0.37 -20.01
N SER A 63 3.55 0.62 -19.84
CA SER A 63 3.47 1.79 -20.74
C SER A 63 4.72 2.67 -20.74
N ILE A 64 5.47 2.68 -19.63
CA ILE A 64 6.68 3.49 -19.46
C ILE A 64 7.95 2.61 -19.56
N GLY A 65 7.82 1.29 -19.39
CA GLY A 65 8.94 0.34 -19.37
C GLY A 65 9.79 0.43 -18.10
N CYS A 66 9.28 1.04 -17.03
CA CYS A 66 9.98 1.19 -15.75
C CYS A 66 9.03 1.42 -14.58
N THR A 67 9.59 1.54 -13.37
CA THR A 67 8.86 1.97 -12.18
C THR A 67 8.82 3.49 -12.10
N LEU A 68 7.75 4.06 -11.53
CA LEU A 68 7.65 5.52 -11.37
C LEU A 68 8.77 6.06 -10.47
N TYR A 69 9.19 5.29 -9.47
CA TYR A 69 10.34 5.62 -8.62
C TYR A 69 11.62 5.81 -9.45
N ARG A 70 11.90 4.90 -10.40
CA ARG A 70 13.08 5.01 -11.27
C ARG A 70 13.00 6.24 -12.17
N LEU A 71 11.81 6.63 -12.61
CA LEU A 71 11.61 7.83 -13.42
C LEU A 71 11.95 9.11 -12.66
N VAL A 72 11.59 9.19 -11.37
CA VAL A 72 11.80 10.40 -10.54
C VAL A 72 13.24 10.49 -10.02
N TYR A 73 13.81 9.39 -9.54
CA TYR A 73 15.11 9.40 -8.85
C TYR A 73 16.28 8.89 -9.71
N GLY A 74 16.01 8.40 -10.92
CA GLY A 74 17.03 7.86 -11.83
C GLY A 74 17.66 6.53 -11.37
N LYS A 75 17.22 5.95 -10.25
CA LYS A 75 17.76 4.71 -9.66
C LYS A 75 16.67 3.69 -9.38
N ALA A 76 17.04 2.41 -9.33
CA ALA A 76 16.13 1.38 -8.83
C ALA A 76 15.79 1.63 -7.36
N CYS A 77 14.59 1.24 -6.97
CA CYS A 77 14.14 1.39 -5.59
C CYS A 77 14.84 0.34 -4.72
N HIS A 78 15.65 0.77 -3.75
CA HIS A 78 15.99 -0.07 -2.62
C HIS A 78 14.82 0.05 -1.65
N LEU A 79 14.20 -1.07 -1.26
CA LEU A 79 13.10 -1.02 -0.30
C LEU A 79 13.57 -0.24 0.94
N PRO A 80 12.82 0.78 1.41
CA PRO A 80 13.09 1.44 2.66
C PRO A 80 13.06 0.40 3.76
N HIS A 81 14.04 0.48 4.65
CA HIS A 81 14.15 -0.41 5.80
C HIS A 81 12.83 -0.50 6.60
N GLU A 82 12.03 0.57 6.64
CA GLU A 82 10.73 0.63 7.29
C GLU A 82 9.72 -0.40 6.73
N ILE A 83 9.73 -0.65 5.42
CA ILE A 83 8.81 -1.59 4.77
C ILE A 83 9.29 -3.03 4.97
N GLU A 84 10.61 -3.25 4.90
CA GLU A 84 11.20 -4.56 5.23
C GLU A 84 10.93 -4.90 6.70
N HIS A 85 11.06 -3.91 7.60
CA HIS A 85 10.80 -4.04 9.01
C HIS A 85 9.31 -4.31 9.29
N ASN A 86 8.39 -3.58 8.66
CA ASN A 86 6.95 -3.83 8.82
C ASN A 86 6.55 -5.21 8.28
N ALA A 87 7.08 -5.63 7.14
CA ALA A 87 6.86 -6.97 6.61
C ALA A 87 7.44 -8.06 7.53
N TYR A 88 8.64 -7.82 8.08
CA TYR A 88 9.27 -8.69 9.07
C TYR A 88 8.44 -8.81 10.35
N TRP A 89 7.92 -7.70 10.87
CA TRP A 89 7.06 -7.69 12.07
C TRP A 89 5.72 -8.37 11.84
N ALA A 90 5.08 -8.15 10.68
CA ALA A 90 3.86 -8.86 10.31
C ALA A 90 4.10 -10.38 10.27
N LEU A 91 5.22 -10.82 9.66
CA LEU A 91 5.60 -12.23 9.61
C LEU A 91 5.92 -12.79 11.01
N LYS A 92 6.59 -12.01 11.85
CA LYS A 92 6.86 -12.37 13.25
C LYS A 92 5.56 -12.56 14.04
N HIS A 93 4.59 -11.66 13.87
CA HIS A 93 3.28 -11.75 14.52
C HIS A 93 2.51 -13.01 14.08
N THR A 94 2.40 -13.26 12.78
CA THR A 94 1.70 -14.46 12.28
C THR A 94 2.35 -15.76 12.75
N ASN A 95 3.69 -15.78 12.86
CA ASN A 95 4.41 -16.94 13.39
C ASN A 95 4.21 -17.11 14.90
N PHE A 96 4.05 -16.02 15.65
CA PHE A 96 3.75 -16.06 17.08
C PHE A 96 2.35 -16.64 17.33
N ASP A 97 1.37 -16.23 16.53
CA ASP A 97 0.01 -16.75 16.58
C ASP A 97 -0.03 -18.25 16.25
N LEU A 98 0.76 -18.71 15.27
CA LEU A 98 0.83 -20.12 14.90
C LEU A 98 1.36 -21.02 16.04
N ARG A 99 2.35 -20.53 16.80
CA ARG A 99 2.92 -21.25 17.94
C ARG A 99 1.92 -21.32 19.10
N THR A 100 1.27 -20.19 19.38
CA THR A 100 0.22 -20.10 20.41
C THR A 100 -0.98 -21.00 20.06
N ALA A 101 -1.39 -21.05 18.79
CA ALA A 101 -2.43 -21.95 18.31
C ALA A 101 -2.00 -23.43 18.41
N GLY A 102 -0.74 -23.74 18.15
CA GLY A 102 -0.17 -25.07 18.33
C GLY A 102 -0.19 -25.54 19.79
N ASP A 103 0.23 -24.67 20.71
CA ASP A 103 0.24 -24.95 22.15
C ASP A 103 -1.19 -25.13 22.68
N HIS A 104 -2.14 -24.29 22.26
CA HIS A 104 -3.54 -24.43 22.63
C HIS A 104 -4.16 -25.74 22.12
N ARG A 105 -3.85 -26.13 20.88
CA ARG A 105 -4.33 -27.39 20.30
C ARG A 105 -3.74 -28.61 21.02
N LYS A 106 -2.49 -28.52 21.46
CA LYS A 106 -1.82 -29.56 22.24
C LYS A 106 -2.45 -29.71 23.62
N LEU A 107 -2.86 -28.60 24.24
CA LEU A 107 -3.55 -28.59 25.52
C LEU A 107 -4.95 -29.24 25.40
N GLN A 108 -5.71 -28.90 24.36
CA GLN A 108 -7.00 -29.54 24.07
C GLN A 108 -6.89 -31.06 23.85
N LEU A 109 -5.83 -31.53 23.18
CA LEU A 109 -5.60 -32.96 22.97
C LEU A 109 -5.24 -33.68 24.28
N ASN A 110 -4.47 -33.05 25.16
CA ASN A 110 -4.16 -33.61 26.48
C ASN A 110 -5.41 -33.72 27.36
N GLU A 111 -6.26 -32.69 27.40
CA GLU A 111 -7.53 -32.72 28.15
C GLU A 111 -8.45 -33.86 27.68
N LEU A 112 -8.55 -34.09 26.36
CA LEU A 112 -9.32 -35.21 25.81
C LEU A 112 -8.71 -36.58 26.14
N SER A 113 -7.39 -36.66 26.33
CA SER A 113 -6.73 -37.91 26.72
C SER A 113 -6.87 -38.23 28.20
N GLU A 114 -7.02 -37.21 29.06
CA GLU A 114 -7.21 -37.35 30.52
C GLU A 114 -8.65 -37.73 30.89
N LEU A 115 -9.62 -37.49 30.00
CA LEU A 115 -11.03 -37.86 30.17
C LEU A 115 -11.34 -39.32 29.76
N ARG A 116 -10.33 -40.14 29.47
CA ARG A 116 -10.44 -41.54 29.04
C ARG A 116 -9.96 -42.49 30.12
#